data_AF-A0A371KQK4-F1
#
_entry.id   AF-A0A371KQK4-F1
#
_cell.length_a   1.000
_cell.length_b   1.000
_cell.length_c   1.000
_cell.angle_alpha   90.00
_cell.angle_beta   90.00
_cell.angle_gamma   90.00
#
_symmetry.space_group_name_H-M   'P 1'
#
loop_
_entity.id
_entity.type
_entity.pdbx_description
1 polymer ?
#
loop_
_entity_poly.entity_id
_entity_poly.type
_entity_poly.pdbx_seq_one_letter_code
_entity_poly.pdbx_strand_id
1 'polypeptide(L)'
;MTASTLADRLRQPEYTGENRCTPCTVVNVVIAAALSLVLGVAWPPLGLVSFALFAGAIYFRGYLIPGTPTLTKTYFPDRVLRWFDKEPTQTRVGATASAPGSAADDDVDAESSDEEVESGQLDGDGASVAAFDVEATLMDAGALELDESGDELRLAPAFESAWDDEIARTDETVARRWLARLTGVDEADVTLESRARSRWLVAMADGTTLGTWESNGALVADVAADAALDGRLDDRDQLTAEQRSALARGLRIYLNSCPTCGGGVRFGSETAESCCRSWEVFVVRCEDCETRLLEVDAEALEPEAA
;
A
#
# COMPACT_ATOMS: atom_id res chain seq x y z
N MET A 1 -14.18 36.48 15.24
CA MET A 1 -14.75 36.33 13.88
C MET A 1 -13.68 36.75 12.89
N THR A 2 -12.72 35.88 12.62
CA THR A 2 -11.60 36.13 11.71
C THR A 2 -12.03 35.82 10.28
N ALA A 3 -11.67 36.71 9.36
CA ALA A 3 -12.03 36.61 7.96
C ALA A 3 -11.54 35.28 7.36
N SER A 4 -12.48 34.40 7.01
CA SER A 4 -12.23 33.35 6.03
C SER A 4 -11.79 34.06 4.75
N THR A 5 -10.51 33.95 4.40
CA THR A 5 -9.94 34.75 3.30
C THR A 5 -10.51 34.21 1.98
N LEU A 6 -10.62 35.06 0.95
CA LEU A 6 -10.98 34.61 -0.42
C LEU A 6 -10.10 33.43 -0.88
N ALA A 7 -8.87 33.35 -0.36
CA ALA A 7 -7.95 32.24 -0.54
C ALA A 7 -8.48 30.92 0.07
N ASP A 8 -9.03 30.93 1.30
CA ASP A 8 -9.63 29.73 1.93
C ASP A 8 -10.86 29.24 1.16
N ARG A 9 -11.62 30.17 0.56
CA ARG A 9 -12.83 29.85 -0.23
C ARG A 9 -12.52 29.27 -1.61
N LEU A 10 -11.36 29.62 -2.16
CA LEU A 10 -10.87 29.11 -3.45
C LEU A 10 -10.07 27.81 -3.30
N ARG A 11 -9.60 27.51 -2.08
CA ARG A 11 -8.81 26.32 -1.77
C ARG A 11 -9.71 25.10 -1.72
N GLN A 12 -9.33 24.05 -2.44
CA GLN A 12 -9.96 22.73 -2.28
C GLN A 12 -9.02 21.84 -1.46
N PRO A 13 -9.25 21.67 -0.14
CA PRO A 13 -8.37 20.92 0.73
C PRO A 13 -8.29 19.43 0.35
N GLU A 14 -9.31 18.92 -0.34
CA GLU A 14 -9.37 17.58 -0.94
C GLU A 14 -8.24 17.32 -1.96
N TYR A 15 -7.70 18.37 -2.60
CA TYR A 15 -6.72 18.26 -3.70
C TYR A 15 -5.45 19.11 -3.53
N THR A 16 -5.24 19.71 -2.35
CA THR A 16 -4.10 20.59 -2.07
C THR A 16 -3.38 20.22 -0.77
N GLY A 17 -2.15 20.72 -0.58
CA GLY A 17 -1.32 20.36 0.58
C GLY A 17 -0.81 18.92 0.49
N GLU A 18 -1.06 18.13 1.53
CA GLU A 18 -0.62 16.73 1.61
C GLU A 18 -1.44 15.77 0.72
N ASN A 19 -2.65 16.16 0.32
CA ASN A 19 -3.48 15.44 -0.65
C ASN A 19 -3.11 15.76 -2.11
N ARG A 20 -1.95 16.37 -2.35
CA ARG A 20 -1.50 16.76 -3.69
C ARG A 20 -0.66 15.66 -4.34
N CYS A 21 -1.05 15.20 -5.52
CA CYS A 21 -0.19 14.34 -6.34
C CYS A 21 0.94 15.17 -7.00
N THR A 22 2.21 14.82 -6.72
CA THR A 22 3.39 15.51 -7.28
C THR A 22 3.51 15.25 -8.78
N PRO A 23 3.42 14.00 -9.28
CA PRO A 23 3.33 13.73 -10.72
C PRO A 23 2.25 14.55 -11.44
N CYS A 24 1.01 14.58 -10.93
CA CYS A 24 -0.07 15.37 -11.52
C CYS A 24 0.19 16.89 -11.47
N THR A 25 0.85 17.37 -10.41
CA THR A 25 1.28 18.78 -10.33
C THR A 25 2.32 19.10 -11.40
N VAL A 26 3.31 18.23 -11.61
CA VAL A 26 4.33 18.41 -12.66
C VAL A 26 3.67 18.48 -14.03
N VAL A 27 2.81 17.50 -14.36
CA VAL A 27 2.08 17.49 -15.65
C VAL A 27 1.24 18.76 -15.83
N ASN A 28 0.48 19.18 -14.81
CA ASN A 28 -0.32 20.40 -14.87
C ASN A 28 0.55 21.66 -15.08
N VAL A 29 1.72 21.73 -14.44
CA VAL A 29 2.67 22.85 -14.62
C VAL A 29 3.27 22.84 -16.02
N VAL A 30 3.60 21.67 -16.57
CA VAL A 30 4.10 21.55 -17.96
C VAL A 30 3.03 22.00 -18.96
N ILE A 31 1.78 21.56 -18.80
CA ILE A 31 0.66 22.00 -19.65
C ILE A 31 0.46 23.51 -19.52
N ALA A 32 0.47 24.05 -18.29
CA ALA A 32 0.35 25.48 -18.04
C ALA A 32 1.46 26.28 -18.74
N ALA A 33 2.72 25.82 -18.64
CA ALA A 33 3.85 26.45 -19.29
C ALA A 33 3.73 26.42 -20.82
N ALA A 34 3.35 25.27 -21.40
CA ALA A 34 3.17 25.11 -22.84
C ALA A 34 2.06 26.03 -23.38
N LEU A 35 0.89 26.05 -22.73
CA LEU A 35 -0.23 26.92 -23.12
C LEU A 35 0.14 28.40 -23.00
N SER A 36 0.81 28.80 -21.91
CA SER A 36 1.26 30.17 -21.72
C SER A 36 2.32 30.59 -22.74
N LEU A 37 3.20 29.69 -23.16
CA LEU A 37 4.20 29.96 -24.20
C LEU A 37 3.53 30.18 -25.55
N VAL A 38 2.55 29.34 -25.93
CA VAL A 38 1.75 29.52 -27.15
C VAL A 38 1.02 30.87 -27.16
N LEU A 39 0.41 31.27 -26.04
CA LEU A 39 -0.24 32.59 -25.92
C LEU A 39 0.79 33.74 -25.94
N GLY A 40 1.97 33.53 -25.39
CA GLY A 40 3.08 34.48 -25.38
C GLY A 40 3.63 34.79 -26.76
N VAL A 41 3.60 33.81 -27.70
CA VAL A 41 3.97 34.03 -29.11
C VAL A 41 3.06 35.08 -29.77
N ALA A 42 1.77 35.10 -29.41
CA ALA A 42 0.85 36.12 -29.91
C ALA A 42 1.04 37.48 -29.20
N TRP A 43 1.21 37.45 -27.87
CA TRP A 43 1.46 38.67 -27.08
C TRP A 43 2.21 38.35 -25.77
N PRO A 44 3.45 38.83 -25.56
CA PRO A 44 4.26 38.43 -24.39
C PRO A 44 3.61 38.69 -23.02
N PRO A 45 2.91 39.82 -22.77
CA PRO A 45 2.18 40.04 -21.52
C PRO A 45 1.07 39.02 -21.28
N LEU A 46 0.43 38.52 -22.34
CA LEU A 46 -0.64 37.53 -22.24
C LEU A 46 -0.12 36.21 -21.69
N GLY A 47 1.04 35.75 -22.17
CA GLY A 47 1.66 34.52 -21.66
C GLY A 47 1.97 34.59 -20.15
N LEU A 48 2.48 35.73 -19.68
CA LEU A 48 2.79 35.93 -18.26
C LEU A 48 1.54 35.98 -17.38
N VAL A 49 0.50 36.71 -17.80
CA VAL A 49 -0.78 36.77 -17.08
C VAL A 49 -1.46 35.40 -17.06
N SER A 50 -1.50 34.69 -18.20
CA SER A 50 -2.07 33.35 -18.29
C SER A 50 -1.33 32.35 -17.41
N PHE A 51 0.01 32.38 -17.38
CA PHE A 51 0.79 31.51 -16.51
C PHE A 51 0.50 31.77 -15.04
N ALA A 52 0.42 33.05 -14.62
CA ALA A 52 0.07 33.40 -13.24
C ALA A 52 -1.33 32.89 -12.85
N LEU A 53 -2.30 32.98 -13.77
CA LEU A 53 -3.65 32.45 -13.55
C LEU A 53 -3.66 30.91 -13.46
N PHE A 54 -2.95 30.23 -14.36
CA PHE A 54 -2.81 28.76 -14.36
C PHE A 54 -2.09 28.24 -13.11
N ALA A 55 -0.97 28.86 -12.74
CA ALA A 55 -0.25 28.55 -11.52
C ALA A 55 -1.11 28.81 -10.28
N GLY A 56 -1.91 29.89 -10.28
CA GLY A 56 -2.90 30.15 -9.23
C GLY A 56 -3.96 29.06 -9.15
N ALA A 57 -4.53 28.63 -10.28
CA ALA A 57 -5.50 27.53 -10.32
C ALA A 57 -4.89 26.23 -9.77
N ILE A 58 -3.68 25.87 -10.21
CA ILE A 58 -2.95 24.70 -9.72
C ILE A 58 -2.67 24.83 -8.23
N TYR A 59 -2.26 26.00 -7.73
CA TYR A 59 -1.92 26.23 -6.33
C TYR A 59 -3.13 26.08 -5.40
N PHE A 60 -4.27 26.68 -5.76
CA PHE A 60 -5.47 26.69 -4.93
C PHE A 60 -6.36 25.46 -5.12
N ARG A 61 -6.42 24.88 -6.33
CA ARG A 61 -7.32 23.76 -6.63
C ARG A 61 -6.63 22.41 -6.82
N GLY A 62 -5.32 22.40 -7.04
CA GLY A 62 -4.56 21.17 -7.33
C GLY A 62 -4.61 20.71 -8.80
N TYR A 63 -5.44 21.33 -9.63
CA TYR A 63 -5.58 21.02 -11.06
C TYR A 63 -5.70 22.29 -11.92
N LEU A 64 -5.28 22.15 -13.18
CA LEU A 64 -5.33 23.24 -14.17
C LEU A 64 -6.70 23.39 -14.83
N ILE A 65 -7.35 22.27 -15.17
CA ILE A 65 -8.64 22.23 -15.88
C ILE A 65 -9.72 21.70 -14.91
N PRO A 66 -10.86 22.41 -14.73
CA PRO A 66 -11.93 21.96 -13.83
C PRO A 66 -12.44 20.56 -14.17
N GLY A 67 -12.59 19.71 -13.15
CA GLY A 67 -13.14 18.36 -13.29
C GLY A 67 -12.15 17.31 -13.81
N THR A 68 -10.86 17.65 -14.00
CA THR A 68 -9.86 16.64 -14.37
C THR A 68 -9.81 15.45 -13.41
N PRO A 69 -9.86 15.59 -12.07
CA PRO A 69 -9.83 14.42 -11.18
C PRO A 69 -10.99 13.45 -11.43
N THR A 70 -12.18 13.98 -11.69
CA THR A 70 -13.36 13.18 -12.04
C THR A 70 -13.19 12.53 -13.42
N LEU A 71 -12.65 13.25 -14.41
CA LEU A 71 -12.40 12.71 -15.75
C LEU A 71 -11.33 11.61 -15.75
N THR A 72 -10.22 11.76 -15.02
CA THR A 72 -9.21 10.70 -14.93
C THR A 72 -9.77 9.47 -14.22
N LYS A 73 -10.50 9.63 -13.11
CA LYS A 73 -11.14 8.50 -12.42
C LYS A 73 -12.14 7.74 -13.31
N THR A 74 -12.88 8.44 -14.17
CA THR A 74 -13.93 7.83 -14.99
C THR A 74 -13.45 7.27 -16.33
N TYR A 75 -12.41 7.85 -16.94
CA TYR A 75 -12.06 7.55 -18.34
C TYR A 75 -10.61 7.12 -18.58
N PHE A 76 -9.71 7.29 -17.61
CA PHE A 76 -8.32 6.84 -17.80
C PHE A 76 -8.15 5.37 -17.38
N PRO A 77 -7.46 4.55 -18.20
CA PRO A 77 -7.18 3.17 -17.83
C PRO A 77 -6.23 3.08 -16.62
N ASP A 78 -6.47 2.11 -15.74
CA ASP A 78 -5.76 1.95 -14.46
C ASP A 78 -4.25 1.83 -14.62
N ARG A 79 -3.78 1.24 -15.72
CA ARG A 79 -2.36 1.13 -16.08
C ARG A 79 -1.65 2.47 -16.07
N VAL A 80 -2.29 3.51 -16.59
CA VAL A 80 -1.75 4.88 -16.65
C VAL A 80 -1.86 5.55 -15.28
N LEU A 81 -2.95 5.31 -14.55
CA LEU A 81 -3.18 5.90 -13.23
C LEU A 81 -2.22 5.40 -12.15
N ARG A 82 -1.75 4.14 -12.23
CA ARG A 82 -0.73 3.58 -11.31
C ARG A 82 0.58 4.37 -11.30
N TRP A 83 0.98 4.95 -12.42
CA TRP A 83 2.17 5.81 -12.50
C TRP A 83 2.04 7.12 -11.70
N PHE A 84 0.82 7.55 -11.39
CA PHE A 84 0.53 8.77 -10.64
C PHE A 84 0.21 8.49 -9.16
N ASP A 85 0.27 7.24 -8.73
CA ASP A 85 -0.15 6.86 -7.39
C ASP A 85 0.87 7.27 -6.33
N LYS A 86 0.35 7.56 -5.13
CA LYS A 86 1.13 7.96 -3.95
C LYS A 86 0.88 7.06 -2.75
N GLU A 87 0.11 5.99 -2.91
CA GLU A 87 -0.02 4.97 -1.87
C GLU A 87 1.39 4.51 -1.48
N PRO A 88 1.77 4.54 -0.19
CA PRO A 88 3.00 3.89 0.23
C PRO A 88 2.89 2.43 -0.20
N THR A 89 3.81 1.97 -1.04
CA THR A 89 3.98 0.55 -1.34
C THR A 89 4.04 -0.18 0.00
N GLN A 90 3.08 -1.08 0.26
CA GLN A 90 3.00 -1.81 1.52
C GLN A 90 4.37 -2.45 1.79
N THR A 91 5.12 -1.87 2.72
CA THR A 91 6.47 -2.33 2.99
C THR A 91 6.33 -3.53 3.91
N ARG A 92 6.63 -4.72 3.38
CA ARG A 92 6.68 -5.94 4.20
C ARG A 92 7.85 -5.83 5.17
N VAL A 93 7.66 -6.32 6.40
CA VAL A 93 8.74 -6.28 7.38
C VAL A 93 9.87 -7.19 6.90
N GLY A 94 11.08 -6.65 6.89
CA GLY A 94 12.26 -7.35 6.41
C GLY A 94 12.54 -7.22 4.91
N ALA A 95 11.68 -6.54 4.14
CA ALA A 95 12.00 -6.18 2.76
C ALA A 95 13.12 -5.12 2.77
N THR A 96 14.27 -5.44 2.20
CA THR A 96 15.34 -4.45 2.02
C THR A 96 14.78 -3.29 1.20
N ALA A 97 14.72 -2.10 1.80
CA ALA A 97 14.21 -0.91 1.13
C ALA A 97 14.97 -0.71 -0.20
N SER A 98 14.28 -0.92 -1.32
CA SER A 98 14.81 -0.50 -2.61
C SER A 98 14.88 1.02 -2.57
N ALA A 99 16.10 1.55 -2.48
CA ALA A 99 16.33 2.99 -2.54
C ALA A 99 15.71 3.55 -3.82
N PRO A 100 15.00 4.70 -3.78
CA PRO A 100 14.55 5.37 -4.99
C PRO A 100 15.77 5.75 -5.83
N GLY A 101 15.78 5.30 -7.10
CA GLY A 101 16.93 5.34 -7.98
C GLY A 101 17.62 6.69 -8.07
N SER A 102 18.95 6.66 -7.90
CA SER A 102 19.82 7.71 -8.44
C SER A 102 19.68 7.70 -9.96
N ALA A 103 19.34 8.86 -10.51
CA ALA A 103 19.60 9.17 -11.90
C ALA A 103 21.12 9.07 -12.12
N ALA A 104 21.53 8.09 -12.92
CA ALA A 104 22.82 8.10 -13.58
C ALA A 104 22.53 8.17 -15.07
N ASP A 105 22.96 9.29 -15.65
CA ASP A 105 23.10 9.51 -17.07
C ASP A 105 23.91 8.38 -17.71
N ASP A 106 23.49 7.93 -18.88
CA ASP A 106 24.43 7.53 -19.94
C ASP A 106 23.72 7.65 -21.30
N ASP A 107 24.09 8.70 -22.02
CA ASP A 107 23.94 8.85 -23.47
C ASP A 107 24.85 7.82 -24.17
N VAL A 108 24.31 6.99 -25.07
CA VAL A 108 24.98 6.63 -26.34
C VAL A 108 23.93 6.36 -27.43
N ASP A 109 24.15 7.03 -28.56
CA ASP A 109 23.42 7.02 -29.82
C ASP A 109 23.27 5.67 -30.55
N ALA A 110 22.28 5.71 -31.47
CA ALA A 110 22.33 5.21 -32.85
C ALA A 110 21.82 3.79 -33.21
N GLU A 111 20.68 3.86 -33.89
CA GLU A 111 20.33 3.21 -35.17
C GLU A 111 19.53 1.90 -35.17
N SER A 112 18.41 2.04 -35.87
CA SER A 112 17.39 1.09 -36.28
C SER A 112 17.88 -0.03 -37.19
N SER A 113 17.24 -1.20 -37.10
CA SER A 113 16.85 -1.99 -38.28
C SER A 113 15.69 -2.92 -37.93
N ASP A 114 14.74 -3.00 -38.85
CA ASP A 114 13.51 -3.78 -38.83
C ASP A 114 13.70 -5.30 -39.01
N GLU A 115 12.65 -6.02 -38.58
CA GLU A 115 12.09 -7.27 -39.13
C GLU A 115 12.66 -8.68 -38.79
N GLU A 116 11.76 -9.43 -38.13
CA GLU A 116 11.39 -10.84 -38.30
C GLU A 116 12.41 -11.97 -38.00
N VAL A 117 12.11 -12.76 -36.95
CA VAL A 117 12.14 -14.23 -37.06
C VAL A 117 11.22 -14.95 -36.05
N GLU A 118 10.53 -15.91 -36.64
CA GLU A 118 9.62 -16.94 -36.16
C GLU A 118 10.23 -17.90 -35.11
N SER A 119 9.38 -18.34 -34.19
CA SER A 119 9.43 -19.56 -33.35
C SER A 119 10.79 -20.16 -32.98
N GLY A 120 11.13 -20.05 -31.71
CA GLY A 120 12.12 -20.90 -31.05
C GLY A 120 11.61 -21.33 -29.68
N GLN A 121 10.98 -22.50 -29.63
CA GLN A 121 10.77 -23.29 -28.42
C GLN A 121 12.11 -23.38 -27.66
N LEU A 122 12.15 -22.79 -26.47
CA LEU A 122 13.17 -23.09 -25.47
C LEU A 122 12.42 -23.46 -24.20
N ASP A 123 12.20 -24.77 -24.06
CA ASP A 123 12.15 -25.44 -22.76
C ASP A 123 13.42 -25.03 -22.01
N GLY A 124 13.27 -24.05 -21.14
CA GLY A 124 14.26 -23.64 -20.18
C GLY A 124 13.57 -23.66 -18.83
N ASP A 125 13.86 -24.70 -18.05
CA ASP A 125 13.68 -24.76 -16.61
C ASP A 125 14.30 -23.50 -15.98
N GLY A 126 13.57 -22.40 -16.02
CA GLY A 126 13.69 -21.34 -15.05
C GLY A 126 13.06 -21.92 -13.80
N ALA A 127 13.86 -22.58 -12.98
CA ALA A 127 13.54 -22.82 -11.58
C ALA A 127 13.27 -21.44 -10.96
N SER A 128 12.02 -20.97 -11.08
CA SER A 128 11.49 -19.98 -10.18
C SER A 128 11.72 -20.56 -8.80
N VAL A 129 12.31 -19.78 -7.91
CA VAL A 129 12.20 -20.06 -6.48
C VAL A 129 10.72 -20.36 -6.26
N ALA A 130 10.38 -21.60 -5.89
CA ALA A 130 8.99 -22.00 -5.71
C ALA A 130 8.33 -20.90 -4.88
N ALA A 131 7.27 -20.28 -5.42
CA ALA A 131 6.56 -19.23 -4.71
C ALA A 131 6.21 -19.77 -3.33
N PHE A 132 6.61 -19.05 -2.28
CA PHE A 132 6.37 -19.48 -0.92
C PHE A 132 4.86 -19.61 -0.69
N ASP A 133 4.38 -20.85 -0.53
CA ASP A 133 2.97 -21.15 -0.39
C ASP A 133 2.53 -20.91 1.06
N VAL A 134 1.93 -19.74 1.28
CA VAL A 134 1.45 -19.30 2.59
C VAL A 134 0.34 -20.20 3.11
N GLU A 135 -0.61 -20.58 2.27
CA GLU A 135 -1.77 -21.38 2.68
C GLU A 135 -1.35 -22.79 3.07
N ALA A 136 -0.57 -23.47 2.21
CA ALA A 136 -0.07 -24.81 2.50
C ALA A 136 0.78 -24.81 3.79
N THR A 137 1.65 -23.81 3.97
CA THR A 137 2.46 -23.69 5.18
C THR A 137 1.61 -23.49 6.45
N LEU A 138 0.55 -22.68 6.38
CA LEU A 138 -0.36 -22.46 7.51
C LEU A 138 -1.22 -23.70 7.83
N MET A 139 -1.59 -24.49 6.81
CA MET A 139 -2.26 -25.78 7.01
C MET A 139 -1.33 -26.80 7.65
N ASP A 140 -0.09 -26.94 7.16
CA ASP A 140 0.91 -27.85 7.72
C ASP A 140 1.25 -27.49 9.18
N ALA A 141 1.25 -26.21 9.52
CA ALA A 141 1.42 -25.71 10.89
C ALA A 141 0.20 -25.98 11.81
N GLY A 142 -0.89 -26.53 11.26
CA GLY A 142 -2.16 -26.70 11.98
C GLY A 142 -2.78 -25.37 12.41
N ALA A 143 -2.48 -24.28 11.70
CA ALA A 143 -3.10 -22.97 11.91
C ALA A 143 -4.42 -22.86 11.15
N LEU A 144 -4.47 -23.43 9.94
CA LEU A 144 -5.65 -23.53 9.10
C LEU A 144 -6.08 -24.98 8.92
N GLU A 145 -7.38 -25.20 8.77
CA GLU A 145 -7.96 -26.46 8.35
C GLU A 145 -9.12 -26.20 7.39
N LEU A 146 -9.43 -27.20 6.57
CA LEU A 146 -10.66 -27.16 5.77
C LEU A 146 -11.87 -27.34 6.70
N ASP A 147 -12.97 -26.71 6.32
CA ASP A 147 -14.27 -26.92 6.94
C ASP A 147 -14.80 -28.34 6.70
N GLU A 148 -16.01 -28.62 7.20
CA GLU A 148 -16.61 -29.95 7.04
C GLU A 148 -16.90 -30.30 5.57
N SER A 149 -17.10 -29.29 4.72
CA SER A 149 -17.35 -29.50 3.29
C SER A 149 -16.08 -29.79 2.50
N GLY A 150 -14.94 -29.27 2.96
CA GLY A 150 -13.64 -29.44 2.30
C GLY A 150 -13.32 -28.34 1.29
N ASP A 151 -14.18 -27.33 1.18
CA ASP A 151 -14.09 -26.29 0.14
C ASP A 151 -13.73 -24.90 0.71
N GLU A 152 -13.74 -24.73 2.04
CA GLU A 152 -13.43 -23.45 2.69
C GLU A 152 -12.36 -23.61 3.79
N LEU A 153 -11.41 -22.69 3.84
CA LEU A 153 -10.39 -22.64 4.89
C LEU A 153 -10.91 -21.88 6.11
N ARG A 154 -10.58 -22.37 7.31
CA ARG A 154 -10.86 -21.70 8.59
C ARG A 154 -9.71 -21.91 9.56
N LEU A 155 -9.68 -21.11 10.64
CA LEU A 155 -8.74 -21.35 11.74
C LEU A 155 -9.01 -22.72 12.37
N ALA A 156 -7.93 -23.44 12.67
CA ALA A 156 -8.02 -24.61 13.54
C ALA A 156 -8.36 -24.13 14.97
N PRO A 157 -9.34 -24.72 15.68
CA PRO A 157 -9.81 -24.20 16.98
C PRO A 157 -8.72 -24.04 18.05
N ALA A 158 -7.73 -24.94 18.04
CA ALA A 158 -6.58 -24.88 18.95
C ALA A 158 -5.60 -23.75 18.60
N PHE A 159 -5.49 -23.41 17.32
CA PHE A 159 -4.72 -22.25 16.87
C PHE A 159 -5.45 -20.96 17.19
N GLU A 160 -6.74 -20.87 16.88
CA GLU A 160 -7.59 -19.70 17.18
C GLU A 160 -7.48 -19.31 18.65
N SER A 161 -7.70 -20.26 19.57
CA SER A 161 -7.60 -20.00 21.01
C SER A 161 -6.21 -19.51 21.43
N ALA A 162 -5.15 -20.08 20.85
CA ALA A 162 -3.78 -19.67 21.15
C ALA A 162 -3.45 -18.28 20.59
N TRP A 163 -3.98 -17.95 19.41
CA TRP A 163 -3.78 -16.66 18.78
C TRP A 163 -4.51 -15.54 19.52
N ASP A 164 -5.75 -15.78 19.94
CA ASP A 164 -6.52 -14.84 20.79
C ASP A 164 -5.80 -14.57 22.11
N ASP A 165 -5.24 -15.62 22.72
CA ASP A 165 -4.43 -15.52 23.93
C ASP A 165 -3.16 -14.67 23.72
N GLU A 166 -2.48 -14.81 22.58
CA GLU A 166 -1.31 -13.98 22.24
C GLU A 166 -1.70 -12.54 21.88
N ILE A 167 -2.85 -12.33 21.23
CA ILE A 167 -3.42 -11.00 20.97
C ILE A 167 -3.63 -10.27 22.29
N ALA A 168 -4.25 -10.92 23.28
CA ALA A 168 -4.51 -10.33 24.59
C ALA A 168 -3.22 -9.99 25.38
N ARG A 169 -2.11 -10.68 25.09
CA ARG A 169 -0.78 -10.44 25.71
C ARG A 169 0.07 -9.41 24.98
N THR A 170 -0.29 -9.05 23.75
CA THR A 170 0.53 -8.20 22.90
C THR A 170 0.25 -6.73 23.19
N ASP A 171 1.20 -6.09 23.88
CA ASP A 171 1.25 -4.65 24.05
C ASP A 171 2.28 -4.00 23.11
N GLU A 172 2.41 -2.67 23.20
CA GLU A 172 3.36 -1.91 22.38
C GLU A 172 4.82 -2.36 22.59
N THR A 173 5.18 -2.75 23.82
CA THR A 173 6.54 -3.22 24.14
C THR A 173 6.83 -4.54 23.46
N VAL A 174 5.86 -5.48 23.50
CA VAL A 174 5.95 -6.76 22.80
C VAL A 174 6.07 -6.54 21.29
N ALA A 175 5.28 -5.62 20.72
CA ALA A 175 5.33 -5.29 19.30
C ALA A 175 6.69 -4.71 18.88
N ARG A 176 7.23 -3.75 19.65
CA ARG A 176 8.56 -3.16 19.38
C ARG A 176 9.67 -4.21 19.45
N ARG A 177 9.64 -5.10 20.45
CA ARG A 177 10.60 -6.21 20.56
C ARG A 177 10.51 -7.18 19.39
N TRP A 178 9.30 -7.48 18.93
CA TRP A 178 9.11 -8.33 17.77
C TRP A 178 9.72 -7.70 16.51
N LEU A 179 9.46 -6.41 16.26
CA LEU A 179 10.05 -5.66 15.15
C LEU A 179 11.59 -5.63 15.21
N ALA A 180 12.14 -5.35 16.38
CA ALA A 180 13.58 -5.34 16.63
C ALA A 180 14.22 -6.70 16.28
N ARG A 181 13.63 -7.81 16.76
CA ARG A 181 14.11 -9.16 16.43
C ARG A 181 14.01 -9.48 14.95
N LEU A 182 12.92 -9.09 14.29
CA LEU A 182 12.67 -9.42 12.89
C LEU A 182 13.57 -8.63 11.92
N THR A 183 13.98 -7.42 12.31
CA THR A 183 14.75 -6.49 11.47
C THR A 183 16.21 -6.31 11.90
N GLY A 184 16.59 -6.82 13.07
CA GLY A 184 17.94 -6.74 13.62
C GLY A 184 18.33 -5.36 14.18
N VAL A 185 17.36 -4.46 14.38
CA VAL A 185 17.58 -3.13 15.00
C VAL A 185 17.42 -3.18 16.52
N ASP A 186 17.89 -2.16 17.23
CA ASP A 186 17.70 -2.04 18.67
C ASP A 186 16.23 -1.67 19.03
N GLU A 187 15.67 -2.35 20.03
CA GLU A 187 14.28 -2.14 20.50
C GLU A 187 14.00 -0.67 20.88
N ALA A 188 15.02 0.03 21.39
CA ALA A 188 14.91 1.43 21.81
C ALA A 188 14.76 2.41 20.63
N ASP A 189 15.22 2.01 19.44
CA ASP A 189 15.21 2.85 18.24
C ASP A 189 13.96 2.64 17.39
N VAL A 190 13.19 1.58 17.66
CA VAL A 190 11.90 1.31 17.00
C VAL A 190 10.87 2.32 17.50
N THR A 191 10.30 3.12 16.60
CA THR A 191 9.13 3.98 16.89
C THR A 191 7.91 3.53 16.10
N LEU A 192 6.73 3.68 16.71
CA LEU A 192 5.45 3.43 16.07
C LEU A 192 4.71 4.76 15.94
N GLU A 193 4.39 5.14 14.71
CA GLU A 193 3.67 6.36 14.42
C GLU A 193 2.39 6.05 13.66
N SER A 194 1.26 6.47 14.22
CA SER A 194 0.02 6.59 13.45
C SER A 194 0.10 7.89 12.66
N ARG A 195 0.28 7.77 11.34
CA ARG A 195 0.28 8.94 10.48
C ARG A 195 -1.17 9.35 10.23
N ALA A 196 -1.59 10.43 10.92
CA ALA A 196 -2.97 10.94 10.93
C ALA A 196 -3.62 11.14 9.56
N ARG A 197 -2.85 11.18 8.46
CA ARG A 197 -3.35 11.31 7.08
C ARG A 197 -3.25 10.05 6.24
N SER A 198 -2.32 9.14 6.53
CA SER A 198 -2.10 7.99 5.66
C SER A 198 -2.91 6.78 6.06
N ARG A 199 -3.79 6.81 7.08
CA ARG A 199 -4.52 5.65 7.66
C ARG A 199 -3.65 4.50 8.19
N TRP A 200 -2.41 4.39 7.74
CA TRP A 200 -1.43 3.39 8.10
C TRP A 200 -0.72 3.72 9.42
N LEU A 201 -0.50 2.67 10.22
CA LEU A 201 0.53 2.61 11.25
C LEU A 201 1.87 2.33 10.58
N VAL A 202 2.90 3.09 10.94
CA VAL A 202 4.25 2.92 10.40
C VAL A 202 5.22 2.64 11.54
N ALA A 203 6.02 1.59 11.40
CA ALA A 203 7.18 1.34 12.26
C ALA A 203 8.44 1.90 11.60
N MET A 204 9.27 2.60 12.37
CA MET A 204 10.51 3.19 11.88
C MET A 204 11.66 2.94 12.86
N ALA A 205 12.89 2.89 12.35
CA ALA A 205 14.13 2.99 13.13
C ALA A 205 15.15 3.80 12.32
N ASP A 206 15.81 4.79 12.94
CA ASP A 206 16.79 5.68 12.30
C ASP A 206 16.32 6.30 10.97
N GLY A 207 15.04 6.64 10.87
CA GLY A 207 14.43 7.20 9.65
C GLY A 207 14.16 6.17 8.54
N THR A 208 14.45 4.89 8.78
CA THR A 208 14.13 3.78 7.87
C THR A 208 12.78 3.16 8.26
N THR A 209 11.89 2.99 7.30
CA THR A 209 10.61 2.28 7.51
C THR A 209 10.88 0.78 7.68
N LEU A 210 10.48 0.23 8.82
CA LEU A 210 10.54 -1.20 9.10
C LEU A 210 9.31 -1.94 8.55
N GLY A 211 8.15 -1.29 8.54
CA GLY A 211 6.91 -1.88 8.03
C GLY A 211 5.72 -0.92 8.14
N THR A 212 4.63 -1.29 7.47
CA THR A 212 3.38 -0.54 7.43
C THR A 212 2.18 -1.47 7.64
N TRP A 213 1.22 -1.04 8.47
CA TRP A 213 -0.01 -1.77 8.80
C TRP A 213 -1.23 -0.89 8.72
N GLU A 214 -2.40 -1.47 8.47
CA GLU A 214 -3.71 -0.82 8.35
C GLU A 214 -4.13 -0.15 9.66
N SER A 215 -3.66 -0.68 10.79
CA SER A 215 -3.92 -0.16 12.13
C SER A 215 -2.95 -0.74 13.16
N ASN A 216 -3.04 -0.26 14.41
CA ASN A 216 -2.40 -0.93 15.54
C ASN A 216 -2.93 -2.36 15.75
N GLY A 217 -4.23 -2.60 15.54
CA GLY A 217 -4.81 -3.93 15.66
C GLY A 217 -4.23 -4.91 14.64
N ALA A 218 -3.95 -4.44 13.42
CA ALA A 218 -3.25 -5.22 12.41
C ALA A 218 -1.83 -5.63 12.83
N LEU A 219 -1.04 -4.70 13.40
CA LEU A 219 0.29 -5.03 13.95
C LEU A 219 0.20 -6.03 15.10
N VAL A 220 -0.76 -5.83 16.03
CA VAL A 220 -0.99 -6.75 17.14
C VAL A 220 -1.33 -8.15 16.64
N ALA A 221 -2.21 -8.26 15.63
CA ALA A 221 -2.55 -9.54 15.01
C ALA A 221 -1.31 -10.25 14.45
N ASP A 222 -0.45 -9.53 13.71
CA ASP A 222 0.75 -10.11 13.11
C ASP A 222 1.76 -10.59 14.16
N VAL A 223 2.01 -9.78 15.19
CA VAL A 223 2.93 -10.11 16.29
C VAL A 223 2.42 -11.33 17.05
N ALA A 224 1.12 -11.36 17.36
CA ALA A 224 0.48 -12.48 18.04
C ALA A 224 0.45 -13.74 17.17
N ALA A 225 0.29 -13.61 15.85
CA ALA A 225 0.32 -14.72 14.91
C ALA A 225 1.72 -15.36 14.87
N ASP A 226 2.78 -14.54 14.77
CA ASP A 226 4.15 -15.04 14.82
C ASP A 226 4.44 -15.74 16.16
N ALA A 227 3.91 -15.25 17.29
CA ALA A 227 4.02 -15.93 18.58
C ALA A 227 3.22 -17.24 18.62
N ALA A 228 1.98 -17.25 18.13
CA ALA A 228 1.15 -18.45 18.10
C ALA A 228 1.70 -19.52 17.16
N LEU A 229 2.35 -19.15 16.06
CA LEU A 229 3.03 -20.09 15.16
C LEU A 229 4.33 -20.67 15.77
N ASP A 230 4.76 -20.19 16.95
CA ASP A 230 5.95 -20.71 17.61
C ASP A 230 5.73 -22.15 18.10
N GLY A 231 6.69 -23.03 17.81
CA GLY A 231 6.57 -24.46 18.07
C GLY A 231 5.57 -25.22 17.17
N ARG A 232 4.93 -24.56 16.20
CA ARG A 232 4.07 -25.19 15.18
C ARG A 232 4.72 -25.33 13.80
N LEU A 233 5.82 -24.59 13.59
CA LEU A 233 6.60 -24.61 12.36
C LEU A 233 7.93 -25.31 12.62
N ASP A 234 8.14 -26.48 12.02
CA ASP A 234 9.36 -27.28 12.20
C ASP A 234 10.62 -26.55 11.71
N ASP A 235 10.51 -25.80 10.61
CA ASP A 235 11.61 -25.06 9.96
C ASP A 235 11.52 -23.55 10.16
N ARG A 236 10.94 -23.10 11.28
CA ARG A 236 10.75 -21.67 11.59
C ARG A 236 12.03 -20.83 11.44
N ASP A 237 13.17 -21.36 11.87
CA ASP A 237 14.46 -20.67 11.81
C ASP A 237 15.01 -20.52 10.39
N GLN A 238 14.49 -21.30 9.43
CA GLN A 238 14.85 -21.20 8.02
C GLN A 238 14.00 -20.16 7.28
N LEU A 239 12.89 -19.70 7.87
CA LEU A 239 12.02 -18.72 7.25
C LEU A 239 12.63 -17.32 7.32
N THR A 240 12.60 -16.62 6.18
CA THR A 240 13.00 -15.22 6.12
C THR A 240 12.02 -14.34 6.89
N ALA A 241 12.46 -13.13 7.24
CA ALA A 241 11.59 -12.13 7.86
C ALA A 241 10.34 -11.83 7.00
N GLU A 242 10.52 -11.81 5.68
CA GLU A 242 9.44 -11.58 4.71
C GLU A 242 8.44 -12.73 4.69
N GLN A 243 8.90 -13.98 4.71
CA GLN A 243 8.04 -15.18 4.77
C GLN A 243 7.24 -15.22 6.07
N ARG A 244 7.89 -14.92 7.21
CA ARG A 244 7.21 -14.83 8.52
C ARG A 244 6.16 -13.72 8.54
N SER A 245 6.50 -12.55 7.98
CA SER A 245 5.53 -11.46 7.81
C SER A 245 4.38 -11.84 6.87
N ALA A 246 4.63 -12.64 5.84
CA ALA A 246 3.59 -13.10 4.91
C ALA A 246 2.61 -14.09 5.59
N LEU A 247 3.12 -15.06 6.37
CA LEU A 247 2.29 -15.98 7.16
C LEU A 247 1.38 -15.23 8.14
N ALA A 248 1.96 -14.33 8.92
CA ALA A 248 1.25 -13.53 9.91
C ALA A 248 0.15 -12.68 9.25
N ARG A 249 0.47 -12.02 8.13
CA ARG A 249 -0.46 -11.20 7.37
C ARG A 249 -1.60 -12.01 6.76
N GLY A 250 -1.29 -13.20 6.24
CA GLY A 250 -2.26 -14.12 5.61
C GLY A 250 -3.33 -14.56 6.60
N LEU A 251 -2.96 -14.78 7.87
CA LEU A 251 -3.92 -15.15 8.91
C LEU A 251 -4.99 -14.09 9.20
N ARG A 252 -4.73 -12.81 8.90
CA ARG A 252 -5.66 -11.70 9.22
C ARG A 252 -7.01 -11.80 8.52
N ILE A 253 -7.10 -12.52 7.40
CA ILE A 253 -8.37 -12.76 6.71
C ILE A 253 -9.32 -13.65 7.53
N TYR A 254 -8.77 -14.47 8.43
CA TYR A 254 -9.52 -15.42 9.26
C TYR A 254 -9.75 -14.93 10.70
N LEU A 255 -9.50 -13.64 10.99
CA LEU A 255 -9.80 -13.09 12.31
C LEU A 255 -11.31 -13.20 12.59
N ASN A 256 -11.67 -13.58 13.82
CA ASN A 256 -13.06 -13.58 14.31
C ASN A 256 -13.33 -12.44 15.32
N SER A 257 -12.28 -11.97 16.01
CA SER A 257 -12.36 -10.90 17.01
C SER A 257 -11.34 -9.81 16.72
N CYS A 258 -11.69 -8.56 17.04
CA CYS A 258 -10.85 -7.40 16.81
C CYS A 258 -9.70 -7.35 17.83
N PRO A 259 -8.43 -7.31 17.39
CA PRO A 259 -7.28 -7.21 18.29
C PRO A 259 -7.21 -5.91 19.11
N THR A 260 -7.97 -4.88 18.73
CA THR A 260 -7.98 -3.58 19.42
C THR A 260 -9.02 -3.52 20.54
N CYS A 261 -10.24 -4.03 20.31
CA CYS A 261 -11.36 -3.85 21.23
C CYS A 261 -12.10 -5.14 21.60
N GLY A 262 -11.73 -6.29 21.02
CA GLY A 262 -12.40 -7.58 21.21
C GLY A 262 -13.77 -7.70 20.53
N GLY A 263 -14.16 -6.70 19.73
CA GLY A 263 -15.42 -6.69 18.98
C GLY A 263 -15.42 -7.65 17.79
N GLY A 264 -16.61 -7.97 17.25
CA GLY A 264 -16.73 -8.76 16.03
C GLY A 264 -16.03 -8.09 14.83
N VAL A 265 -15.58 -8.92 13.89
CA VAL A 265 -15.01 -8.44 12.62
C VAL A 265 -15.87 -8.92 11.46
N ARG A 266 -15.95 -8.07 10.43
CA ARG A 266 -16.68 -8.35 9.20
C ARG A 266 -15.75 -8.28 8.01
N PHE A 267 -15.97 -9.19 7.07
CA PHE A 267 -15.41 -9.13 5.74
C PHE A 267 -16.34 -8.36 4.81
N GLY A 268 -15.79 -7.55 3.91
CA GLY A 268 -16.57 -6.88 2.87
C GLY A 268 -15.68 -6.30 1.78
N SER A 269 -16.30 -5.90 0.67
CA SER A 269 -15.65 -5.08 -0.35
C SER A 269 -15.91 -3.59 -0.08
N GLU A 270 -14.91 -2.76 -0.33
CA GLU A 270 -15.01 -1.32 -0.29
C GLU A 270 -14.33 -0.74 -1.54
N THR A 271 -14.76 0.44 -2.00
CA THR A 271 -14.03 1.19 -3.02
C THR A 271 -12.97 2.04 -2.34
N ALA A 272 -11.69 1.73 -2.56
CA ALA A 272 -10.58 2.59 -2.19
C ALA A 272 -10.41 3.70 -3.24
N GLU A 273 -10.05 4.90 -2.80
CA GLU A 273 -9.82 6.03 -3.70
C GLU A 273 -8.49 6.72 -3.41
N SER A 274 -7.76 7.02 -4.47
CA SER A 274 -6.72 8.03 -4.48
C SER A 274 -7.22 9.29 -5.19
N CYS A 275 -6.40 10.35 -5.20
CA CYS A 275 -6.74 11.59 -5.91
C CYS A 275 -7.05 11.38 -7.41
N CYS A 276 -6.61 10.26 -8.00
CA CYS A 276 -6.69 10.02 -9.43
C CYS A 276 -7.27 8.66 -9.83
N ARG A 277 -7.47 7.72 -8.89
CA ARG A 277 -8.01 6.37 -9.16
C ARG A 277 -9.02 5.98 -8.09
N SER A 278 -9.91 5.06 -8.44
CA SER A 278 -10.77 4.32 -7.52
C SER A 278 -10.70 2.84 -7.90
N TRP A 279 -10.59 1.94 -6.93
CA TRP A 279 -10.52 0.50 -7.19
C TRP A 279 -11.21 -0.26 -6.06
N GLU A 280 -11.64 -1.49 -6.34
CA GLU A 280 -12.26 -2.35 -5.34
C GLU A 280 -11.17 -3.01 -4.48
N VAL A 281 -11.39 -2.99 -3.17
CA VAL A 281 -10.55 -3.65 -2.18
C VAL A 281 -11.40 -4.55 -1.29
N PHE A 282 -10.85 -5.68 -0.87
CA PHE A 282 -11.38 -6.46 0.23
C PHE A 282 -10.83 -5.95 1.55
N VAL A 283 -11.73 -5.75 2.51
CA VAL A 283 -11.42 -5.18 3.80
C VAL A 283 -11.94 -6.08 4.91
N VAL A 284 -11.06 -6.38 5.87
CA VAL A 284 -11.47 -6.89 7.19
C VAL A 284 -11.52 -5.72 8.14
N ARG A 285 -12.70 -5.47 8.72
CA ARG A 285 -12.94 -4.34 9.62
C ARG A 285 -13.66 -4.78 10.89
N CYS A 286 -13.30 -4.19 12.02
CA CYS A 286 -14.08 -4.32 13.24
C CYS A 286 -15.45 -3.62 13.12
N GLU A 287 -16.50 -4.24 13.64
CA GLU A 287 -17.85 -3.67 13.65
C GLU A 287 -18.03 -2.59 14.74
N ASP A 288 -17.27 -2.67 15.83
CA ASP A 288 -17.43 -1.80 17.00
C ASP A 288 -16.54 -0.55 16.96
N CYS A 289 -15.23 -0.74 16.71
CA CYS A 289 -14.25 0.36 16.69
C CYS A 289 -13.87 0.81 15.28
N GLU A 290 -14.46 0.20 14.24
CA GLU A 290 -14.26 0.50 12.82
C GLU A 290 -12.80 0.42 12.33
N THR A 291 -11.89 -0.10 13.14
CA THR A 291 -10.49 -0.25 12.75
C THR A 291 -10.34 -1.25 11.61
N ARG A 292 -9.51 -0.91 10.63
CA ARG A 292 -9.17 -1.81 9.52
C ARG A 292 -8.05 -2.75 9.95
N LEU A 293 -8.21 -4.03 9.62
CA LEU A 293 -7.28 -5.09 10.00
C LEU A 293 -6.57 -5.68 8.78
N LEU A 294 -7.21 -5.63 7.62
CA LEU A 294 -6.65 -6.07 6.34
C LEU A 294 -7.26 -5.23 5.22
N GLU A 295 -6.44 -4.85 4.24
CA GLU A 295 -6.87 -4.24 2.98
C GLU A 295 -6.07 -4.87 1.82
N VAL A 296 -6.76 -5.51 0.88
CA VAL A 296 -6.17 -6.17 -0.30
C VAL A 296 -6.90 -5.74 -1.55
N ASP A 297 -6.17 -5.40 -2.61
CA ASP A 297 -6.74 -5.07 -3.92
C ASP A 297 -7.52 -6.27 -4.48
N ALA A 298 -8.77 -6.06 -4.91
CA ALA A 298 -9.62 -7.14 -5.41
C ALA A 298 -9.04 -7.82 -6.66
N GLU A 299 -8.42 -7.04 -7.55
CA GLU A 299 -7.75 -7.55 -8.76
C GLU A 299 -6.56 -8.48 -8.44
N ALA A 300 -5.93 -8.33 -7.26
CA ALA A 300 -4.82 -9.21 -6.86
C ALA A 300 -5.31 -10.60 -6.40
N LEU A 301 -6.62 -10.76 -6.16
CA LEU A 301 -7.25 -12.01 -5.75
C LEU A 301 -8.01 -12.69 -6.91
N GLU A 302 -8.19 -12.00 -8.03
CA GLU A 302 -8.70 -12.63 -9.24
C GLU A 302 -7.53 -13.35 -9.93
N PRO A 303 -7.53 -14.69 -10.03
CA PRO A 303 -6.53 -15.37 -10.84
C PRO A 303 -6.63 -14.83 -12.26
N GLU A 304 -5.49 -14.48 -12.88
CA GLU A 304 -5.43 -14.09 -14.29
C GLU A 304 -6.23 -15.11 -15.10
N ALA A 305 -7.44 -14.72 -15.52
CA ALA A 305 -8.23 -15.50 -16.44
C ALA A 305 -7.46 -15.51 -17.76
N ALA A 306 -6.77 -16.63 -17.98
CA ALA A 306 -5.99 -16.94 -19.18
C ALA A 306 -6.81 -16.79 -20.47
#